data_AF-A0A6C0K683-F1
#
_entry.id   AF-A0A6C0K683-F1
#
_cell.length_a   1.000
_cell.length_b   1.000
_cell.length_c   1.000
_cell.angle_alpha   90.00
_cell.angle_beta   90.00
_cell.angle_gamma   90.00
#
_symmetry.space_group_name_H-M   'P 1'
#
loop_
_entity.id
_entity.type
_entity.pdbx_description
1 polymer ?
#
loop_
_entity_poly.entity_id
_entity_poly.type
_entity_poly.pdbx_seq_one_letter_code
_entity_poly.pdbx_strand_id
1 'polypeptide(L)'
;MEQKIRCIYRKKKCFHICNKTVIKNSFYCCHHIHSKKKHLCKIFFNVLEDRHELTFNDIYRLYKYIVENTSDNDDIFINILFIDLLKMVPIDKLSCIYKDYINKFNIMAAAKPAKPSIYANIYLLNKNTYLFSKKCNTNRLIEFQNIVRYKLLSIDNTSIFNGYLNDTDVFSLQDVSEIHPRKLFTVKDIKGAYAFDIVELEYFVRKCVNDNVAPYNPYTREAFSDKIIWRLNRQIEYNNIIKKSDECLWTTDMNAYTDLSIEIERRGFYNNPEWFKKMSQKDFLKCIKLFRDFSINIEESKRYFVNICATTTQQQASQAFTYDFCKECIKMFNECNDDLYILCCNFMKSLALCSNDFYNNIPDWLATYETTSYISNLSNFTSIISSLINNNNINNINIPSNNLTYEEYDYASLATLSTSNNYAASAATAATAATAATAYNSVGDDLMNDVSGSDGSGVGDDNSILNTNIEISDIPTSGTSAISTINPSNNFLLYYYVEYM
;
A
#
# COMPACT_ATOMS: atom_id res chain seq x y z
N MET A 1 37.81 42.08 3.49
CA MET A 1 37.16 42.67 2.30
C MET A 1 35.69 42.88 2.65
N GLU A 2 35.27 44.12 2.92
CA GLU A 2 33.86 44.45 3.16
C GLU A 2 33.03 44.08 1.92
N GLN A 3 32.01 43.24 2.07
CA GLN A 3 31.04 42.99 1.02
C GLN A 3 30.30 44.30 0.72
N LYS A 4 30.66 44.95 -0.39
CA LYS A 4 29.95 46.13 -0.88
C LYS A 4 28.54 45.73 -1.26
N ILE A 5 27.56 46.11 -0.43
CA ILE A 5 26.13 45.86 -0.66
C ILE A 5 25.72 46.53 -1.99
N ARG A 6 25.09 45.74 -2.87
CA ARG A 6 24.65 46.17 -4.20
C ARG A 6 23.25 46.79 -4.15
N CYS A 7 22.99 47.74 -5.04
CA CYS A 7 21.70 48.39 -5.15
C CYS A 7 20.61 47.43 -5.64
N ILE A 8 19.54 47.25 -4.87
CA ILE A 8 18.46 46.27 -5.13
C ILE A 8 17.57 46.59 -6.36
N TYR A 9 17.85 47.69 -7.07
CA TYR A 9 17.09 48.08 -8.25
C TYR A 9 17.32 47.11 -9.41
N ARG A 10 16.25 46.61 -10.02
CA ARG A 10 16.32 45.70 -11.18
C ARG A 10 16.21 46.44 -12.51
N LYS A 11 17.14 46.16 -13.41
CA LYS A 11 17.17 46.71 -14.76
C LYS A 11 16.05 46.08 -15.59
N LYS A 12 15.14 46.89 -16.14
CA LYS A 12 13.99 46.40 -16.94
C LYS A 12 14.38 45.51 -18.13
N LYS A 13 15.52 45.74 -18.79
CA LYS A 13 15.91 44.98 -20.00
C LYS A 13 16.34 43.54 -19.70
N CYS A 14 17.13 43.32 -18.64
CA CYS A 14 17.74 42.02 -18.36
C CYS A 14 17.27 41.41 -17.03
N PHE A 15 16.55 42.18 -16.22
CA PHE A 15 16.08 41.81 -14.89
C PHE A 15 17.19 41.58 -13.83
N HIS A 16 18.45 41.82 -14.18
CA HIS A 16 19.56 41.83 -13.21
C HIS A 16 19.47 43.03 -12.27
N ILE A 17 20.00 42.84 -11.07
CA ILE A 17 20.22 43.87 -10.07
C ILE A 17 21.26 44.88 -10.56
N CYS A 18 21.17 46.11 -10.05
CA CYS A 18 22.12 47.16 -10.33
C CYS A 18 23.50 46.83 -9.74
N ASN A 19 24.54 46.87 -10.56
CA ASN A 19 25.91 46.61 -10.15
C ASN A 19 26.54 47.77 -9.33
N LYS A 20 25.82 48.88 -9.13
CA LYS A 20 26.32 50.03 -8.37
C LYS A 20 26.17 49.79 -6.87
N THR A 21 27.12 50.29 -6.10
CA THR A 21 27.10 50.24 -4.63
C THR A 21 25.99 51.11 -4.06
N VAL A 22 25.43 50.68 -2.94
CA VAL A 22 24.43 51.47 -2.21
C VAL A 22 25.03 52.71 -1.57
N ILE A 23 24.19 53.73 -1.35
CA ILE A 23 24.52 54.85 -0.47
C ILE A 23 24.39 54.39 0.99
N LYS A 24 25.19 54.93 1.90
CA LYS A 24 25.11 54.66 3.35
C LYS A 24 23.67 54.83 3.85
N ASN A 25 23.17 53.87 4.62
CA ASN A 25 21.80 53.80 5.14
C ASN A 25 20.69 53.74 4.06
N SER A 26 20.99 53.18 2.88
CA SER A 26 20.02 52.98 1.80
C SER A 26 20.18 51.61 1.14
N PHE A 27 19.10 51.11 0.53
CA PHE A 27 19.13 49.94 -0.37
C PHE A 27 19.43 50.33 -1.83
N TYR A 28 19.59 51.62 -2.12
CA TYR A 28 19.70 52.14 -3.49
C TYR A 28 21.02 52.90 -3.71
N CYS A 29 21.51 52.89 -4.95
CA CYS A 29 22.60 53.76 -5.37
C CYS A 29 22.09 55.17 -5.67
N CYS A 30 23.00 56.14 -5.79
CA CYS A 30 22.67 57.54 -6.10
C CYS A 30 21.81 57.75 -7.35
N HIS A 31 21.84 56.80 -8.29
CA HIS A 31 21.05 56.89 -9.52
C HIS A 31 19.60 56.39 -9.35
N HIS A 32 19.35 55.53 -8.37
CA HIS A 32 18.04 54.88 -8.19
C HIS A 32 17.35 55.28 -6.88
N ILE A 33 18.02 56.06 -6.02
CA ILE A 33 17.45 56.58 -4.78
C ILE A 33 16.28 57.55 -4.99
N HIS A 34 16.03 58.06 -6.19
CA HIS A 34 14.84 58.87 -6.50
C HIS A 34 13.83 58.13 -7.39
N SER A 35 13.97 56.80 -7.55
CA SER A 35 13.02 56.03 -8.36
C SER A 35 11.62 56.02 -7.73
N LYS A 36 10.58 56.19 -8.55
CA LYS A 36 9.18 56.00 -8.13
C LYS A 36 8.84 54.53 -7.85
N LYS A 37 9.70 53.58 -8.26
CA LYS A 37 9.46 52.12 -8.19
C LYS A 37 10.17 51.41 -7.04
N LYS A 38 10.56 52.15 -5.99
CA LYS A 38 11.29 51.57 -4.84
C LYS A 38 10.53 50.44 -4.15
N HIS A 39 9.24 50.66 -3.87
CA HIS A 39 8.42 49.67 -3.17
C HIS A 39 8.38 48.34 -3.95
N LEU A 40 8.21 48.39 -5.28
CA LEU A 40 8.25 47.22 -6.16
C LEU A 40 9.61 46.51 -6.13
N CYS A 41 10.72 47.26 -6.14
CA CYS A 41 12.06 46.68 -6.07
C CYS A 41 12.33 45.97 -4.73
N LYS A 42 11.77 46.52 -3.63
CA LYS A 42 11.85 45.89 -2.30
C LYS A 42 11.13 44.54 -2.28
N ILE A 43 9.92 44.47 -2.84
CA ILE A 43 9.16 43.21 -2.95
C ILE A 43 9.95 42.17 -3.75
N PHE A 44 10.48 42.56 -4.92
CA PHE A 44 11.30 41.64 -5.72
C PHE A 44 12.53 41.14 -4.98
N PHE A 45 13.21 42.01 -4.22
CA PHE A 45 14.38 41.61 -3.46
C PHE A 45 14.02 40.66 -2.31
N ASN A 46 12.92 40.90 -1.61
CA ASN A 46 12.46 40.02 -0.53
C ASN A 46 12.10 38.61 -1.00
N VAL A 47 11.59 38.45 -2.23
CA VAL A 47 11.13 37.15 -2.76
C VAL A 47 12.20 36.45 -3.60
N LEU A 48 12.95 37.19 -4.40
CA LEU A 48 13.87 36.65 -5.41
C LEU A 48 15.34 36.89 -5.09
N GLU A 49 15.65 37.76 -4.13
CA GLU A 49 17.01 38.19 -3.79
C GLU A 49 17.77 38.59 -5.06
N ASP A 50 18.91 37.95 -5.34
CA ASP A 50 19.78 38.20 -6.50
C ASP A 50 19.41 37.40 -7.76
N ARG A 51 18.41 36.50 -7.70
CA ARG A 51 18.02 35.66 -8.83
C ARG A 51 17.43 36.48 -9.98
N HIS A 52 17.85 36.20 -11.21
CA HIS A 52 17.46 36.96 -12.40
C HIS A 52 16.87 36.09 -13.52
N GLU A 53 17.10 34.78 -13.44
CA GLU A 53 16.35 33.77 -14.18
C GLU A 53 15.09 33.44 -13.39
N LEU A 54 13.95 33.56 -14.04
CA LEU A 54 12.64 33.44 -13.42
C LEU A 54 12.01 32.12 -13.85
N THR A 55 11.46 31.40 -12.89
CA THR A 55 10.64 30.21 -13.13
C THR A 55 9.16 30.50 -12.85
N PHE A 56 8.27 29.59 -13.24
CA PHE A 56 6.84 29.68 -12.90
C PHE A 56 6.62 29.80 -11.38
N ASN A 57 7.39 29.02 -10.61
CA ASN A 57 7.30 29.00 -9.15
C ASN A 57 7.74 30.34 -8.53
N ASP A 58 8.70 31.04 -9.13
CA ASP A 58 9.14 32.35 -8.63
C ASP A 58 8.05 33.41 -8.80
N ILE A 59 7.31 33.38 -9.92
CA ILE A 59 6.17 34.27 -10.15
C ILE A 59 5.02 33.93 -9.19
N TYR A 60 4.77 32.64 -8.94
CA TYR A 60 3.78 32.22 -7.95
C TYR A 60 4.14 32.63 -6.53
N ARG A 61 5.42 32.50 -6.13
CA ARG A 61 5.92 32.98 -4.83
C ARG A 61 5.74 34.48 -4.67
N LEU A 62 5.94 35.24 -5.74
CA LEU A 62 5.69 36.68 -5.74
C LEU A 62 4.22 36.99 -5.48
N TYR A 63 3.31 36.29 -6.16
CA TYR A 63 1.86 36.42 -5.93
C TYR A 63 1.50 36.08 -4.48
N LYS A 64 1.95 34.91 -4.01
CA LYS A 64 1.72 34.42 -2.65
C LYS A 64 2.21 35.41 -1.59
N TYR A 65 3.42 35.95 -1.76
CA TYR A 65 3.99 36.94 -0.85
C TYR A 65 3.11 38.19 -0.73
N ILE A 66 2.57 38.70 -1.85
CA ILE A 66 1.68 39.87 -1.82
C ILE A 66 0.41 39.55 -1.03
N VAL A 67 -0.23 38.41 -1.31
CA VAL A 67 -1.48 38.03 -0.64
C VAL A 67 -1.25 37.84 0.87
N GLU A 68 -0.13 37.23 1.28
CA GLU A 68 0.18 36.97 2.69
C GLU A 68 0.64 38.22 3.46
N ASN A 69 1.11 39.27 2.77
CA ASN A 69 1.61 40.51 3.38
C ASN A 69 0.68 41.72 3.16
N THR A 70 -0.53 41.49 2.65
CA THR A 70 -1.57 42.52 2.54
C THR A 70 -2.62 42.24 3.61
N SER A 71 -2.85 43.19 4.51
CA SER A 71 -3.70 43.05 5.71
C SER A 71 -5.18 42.90 5.40
N ASP A 72 -5.61 43.40 4.25
CA ASP A 72 -6.98 43.32 3.76
C ASP A 72 -6.99 42.42 2.52
N ASN A 73 -7.98 41.52 2.41
CA ASN A 73 -8.25 40.75 1.18
C ASN A 73 -8.75 41.68 0.04
N ASP A 74 -8.11 42.82 -0.16
CA ASP A 74 -8.36 43.76 -1.24
C ASP A 74 -7.79 43.16 -2.54
N ASP A 75 -8.62 42.30 -3.15
CA ASP A 75 -8.37 41.68 -4.43
C ASP A 75 -8.02 42.70 -5.53
N ILE A 76 -8.55 43.94 -5.44
CA ILE A 76 -8.27 45.00 -6.41
C ILE A 76 -6.84 45.50 -6.22
N PHE A 77 -6.45 45.78 -4.98
CA PHE A 77 -5.08 46.19 -4.67
C PHE A 77 -4.07 45.10 -5.03
N ILE A 78 -4.33 43.84 -4.66
CA ILE A 78 -3.46 42.69 -4.97
C ILE A 78 -3.28 42.56 -6.49
N ASN A 79 -4.36 42.69 -7.26
CA ASN A 79 -4.32 42.65 -8.72
C ASN A 79 -3.43 43.77 -9.29
N ILE A 80 -3.68 45.02 -8.88
CA ILE A 80 -2.93 46.18 -9.36
C ILE A 80 -1.44 46.03 -9.03
N LEU A 81 -1.11 45.69 -7.78
CA LEU A 81 0.27 45.55 -7.32
C LEU A 81 1.00 44.41 -8.05
N PHE A 82 0.35 43.25 -8.19
CA PHE A 82 0.94 42.12 -8.89
C PHE A 82 1.16 42.42 -10.38
N ILE A 83 0.19 43.03 -11.06
CA ILE A 83 0.35 43.46 -12.45
C ILE A 83 1.50 44.46 -12.59
N ASP A 84 1.64 45.42 -11.68
CA ASP A 84 2.72 46.40 -11.74
C ASP A 84 4.10 45.79 -11.50
N LEU A 85 4.18 44.76 -10.66
CA LEU A 85 5.38 43.92 -10.56
C LEU A 85 5.66 43.18 -11.87
N LEU A 86 4.67 42.52 -12.47
CA LEU A 86 4.86 41.83 -13.76
C LEU A 86 5.34 42.77 -14.86
N LYS A 87 4.85 44.01 -14.92
CA LYS A 87 5.31 45.05 -15.88
C LYS A 87 6.79 45.44 -15.71
N MET A 88 7.42 45.11 -14.58
CA MET A 88 8.86 45.30 -14.37
C MET A 88 9.71 44.17 -14.96
N VAL A 89 9.11 43.00 -15.20
CA VAL A 89 9.75 41.87 -15.85
C VAL A 89 9.73 42.09 -17.37
N PRO A 90 10.83 41.79 -18.10
CA PRO A 90 10.79 41.77 -19.56
C PRO A 90 9.67 40.86 -20.07
N ILE A 91 8.86 41.34 -21.01
CA ILE A 91 7.73 40.58 -21.54
C ILE A 91 8.19 39.27 -22.18
N ASP A 92 9.33 39.26 -22.86
CA ASP A 92 9.88 38.07 -23.53
C ASP A 92 10.18 36.96 -22.51
N LYS A 93 10.67 37.31 -21.31
CA LYS A 93 10.89 36.35 -20.22
C LYS A 93 9.57 35.76 -19.73
N LEU A 94 8.54 36.59 -19.51
CA LEU A 94 7.22 36.12 -19.10
C LEU A 94 6.58 35.23 -20.18
N SER A 95 6.70 35.61 -21.46
CA SER A 95 6.21 34.84 -22.59
C SER A 95 6.91 33.49 -22.73
N CYS A 96 8.20 33.39 -22.41
CA CYS A 96 8.92 32.11 -22.35
C CYS A 96 8.40 31.22 -21.20
N ILE A 97 8.24 31.77 -20.00
CA ILE A 97 7.79 31.01 -18.82
C ILE A 97 6.37 30.46 -19.01
N TYR A 98 5.48 31.26 -19.60
CA TYR A 98 4.07 30.94 -19.78
C TYR A 98 3.73 30.52 -21.22
N LYS A 99 4.72 30.11 -22.03
CA LYS A 99 4.56 29.82 -23.46
C LYS A 99 3.39 28.87 -23.72
N ASP A 100 3.33 27.74 -22.99
CA ASP A 100 2.31 26.71 -23.21
C ASP A 100 0.91 27.17 -22.77
N TYR A 101 0.84 27.92 -21.67
CA TYR A 101 -0.41 28.48 -21.15
C TYR A 101 -0.97 29.55 -22.09
N ILE A 102 -0.12 30.48 -22.53
CA ILE A 102 -0.47 31.55 -23.46
C ILE A 102 -0.87 30.99 -24.83
N ASN A 103 -0.13 30.00 -25.34
CA ASN A 103 -0.45 29.36 -26.61
C ASN A 103 -1.80 28.63 -26.59
N LYS A 104 -2.13 27.91 -25.51
CA LYS A 104 -3.45 27.27 -25.36
C LYS A 104 -4.60 28.28 -25.33
N PHE A 105 -4.44 29.40 -24.63
CA PHE A 105 -5.44 30.48 -24.62
C PHE A 105 -5.58 31.16 -25.99
N ASN A 106 -4.48 31.34 -26.72
CA ASN A 106 -4.48 31.91 -28.07
C ASN A 106 -5.11 31.00 -29.12
N ILE A 107 -5.13 29.67 -28.90
CA ILE A 107 -5.82 28.72 -29.79
C ILE A 107 -7.35 28.82 -29.61
N MET A 108 -7.82 29.15 -28.41
CA MET A 108 -9.26 29.30 -28.12
C MET A 108 -9.81 30.69 -28.46
N ALA A 109 -8.97 31.73 -28.51
CA ALA A 109 -9.36 33.09 -28.88
C ALA A 109 -8.86 33.42 -30.29
N ALA A 110 -9.75 33.40 -31.29
CA ALA A 110 -9.46 33.64 -32.72
C ALA A 110 -8.95 35.07 -33.07
N ALA A 111 -8.49 35.87 -32.09
CA ALA A 111 -7.89 37.18 -32.30
C ALA A 111 -6.68 37.34 -31.37
N LYS A 112 -5.54 37.80 -31.94
CA LYS A 112 -4.33 38.17 -31.18
C LYS A 112 -4.73 39.01 -29.95
N PRO A 113 -4.52 38.52 -28.72
CA PRO A 113 -4.96 39.28 -27.57
C PRO A 113 -4.02 40.48 -27.35
N ALA A 114 -4.60 41.66 -27.12
CA ALA A 114 -3.84 42.88 -26.87
C ALA A 114 -2.92 42.70 -25.66
N LYS A 115 -1.71 43.31 -25.66
CA LYS A 115 -0.69 43.21 -24.59
C LYS A 115 -1.20 43.37 -23.13
N PRO A 116 -2.26 44.13 -22.82
CA PRO A 116 -2.87 44.17 -21.47
C PRO A 116 -3.41 42.82 -20.97
N SER A 117 -3.76 41.89 -21.87
CA SER A 117 -4.36 40.60 -21.55
C SER A 117 -3.40 39.62 -20.85
N ILE A 118 -2.10 39.63 -21.20
CA ILE A 118 -1.14 38.64 -20.71
C ILE A 118 -0.97 38.77 -19.19
N TYR A 119 -0.84 40.00 -18.68
CA TYR A 119 -0.68 40.24 -17.25
C TYR A 119 -1.93 39.83 -16.47
N ALA A 120 -3.12 40.14 -16.99
CA ALA A 120 -4.39 39.72 -16.39
C ALA A 120 -4.53 38.20 -16.36
N ASN A 121 -4.13 37.51 -17.43
CA ASN A 121 -4.16 36.04 -17.50
C ASN A 121 -3.18 35.39 -16.53
N ILE A 122 -1.97 35.95 -16.40
CA ILE A 122 -0.98 35.48 -15.41
C ILE A 122 -1.49 35.74 -13.99
N TYR A 123 -2.09 36.90 -13.71
CA TYR A 123 -2.73 37.18 -12.43
C TYR A 123 -3.81 36.15 -12.10
N LEU A 124 -4.76 35.93 -13.02
CA LEU A 124 -5.88 35.00 -12.81
C LEU A 124 -5.37 33.57 -12.54
N LEU A 125 -4.36 33.12 -13.28
CA LEU A 125 -3.77 31.80 -13.08
C LEU A 125 -3.16 31.65 -11.68
N ASN A 126 -2.37 32.63 -11.22
CA ASN A 126 -1.74 32.57 -9.90
C ASN A 126 -2.78 32.71 -8.78
N LYS A 127 -3.80 33.56 -8.96
CA LYS A 127 -4.95 33.66 -8.04
C LYS A 127 -5.66 32.33 -7.88
N ASN A 128 -6.03 31.70 -8.99
CA ASN A 128 -6.72 30.41 -8.97
C ASN A 128 -5.84 29.32 -8.37
N THR A 129 -4.53 29.33 -8.66
CA THR A 129 -3.57 28.40 -8.07
C THR A 129 -3.49 28.56 -6.54
N TYR A 130 -3.44 29.81 -6.05
CA TYR A 130 -3.42 30.09 -4.62
C TYR A 130 -4.72 29.68 -3.91
N LEU A 131 -5.87 30.05 -4.47
CA LEU A 131 -7.18 29.66 -3.96
C LEU A 131 -7.34 28.14 -3.92
N PHE A 132 -6.91 27.46 -4.98
CA PHE A 132 -6.87 26.00 -5.05
C PHE A 132 -5.97 25.43 -3.96
N SER A 133 -4.76 25.97 -3.77
CA SER A 133 -3.83 25.48 -2.74
C SER A 133 -4.36 25.60 -1.31
N LYS A 134 -5.24 26.58 -1.03
CA LYS A 134 -5.87 26.75 0.29
C LYS A 134 -7.11 25.88 0.50
N LYS A 135 -7.89 25.62 -0.56
CA LYS A 135 -9.16 24.89 -0.46
C LYS A 135 -9.04 23.40 -0.79
N CYS A 136 -8.05 23.01 -1.59
CA CYS A 136 -7.92 21.64 -2.07
C CYS A 136 -7.27 20.75 -1.01
N ASN A 137 -7.95 19.65 -0.69
CA ASN A 137 -7.31 18.54 0.00
C ASN A 137 -6.47 17.75 -1.01
N THR A 138 -5.15 17.79 -0.87
CA THR A 138 -4.20 17.10 -1.75
C THR A 138 -4.51 15.61 -1.91
N ASN A 139 -4.98 14.93 -0.85
CA ASN A 139 -5.33 13.51 -0.92
C ASN A 139 -6.54 13.29 -1.83
N ARG A 140 -7.57 14.14 -1.72
CA ARG A 140 -8.75 14.09 -2.61
C ARG A 140 -8.38 14.37 -4.07
N LEU A 141 -7.43 15.28 -4.32
CA LEU A 141 -6.95 15.52 -5.68
C LEU A 141 -6.22 14.28 -6.23
N ILE A 142 -5.37 13.65 -5.42
CA ILE A 142 -4.66 12.43 -5.81
C ILE A 142 -5.67 11.30 -6.09
N GLU A 143 -6.69 11.13 -5.26
CA GLU A 143 -7.79 10.17 -5.48
C GLU A 143 -8.49 10.43 -6.81
N PHE A 144 -8.88 11.68 -7.07
CA PHE A 144 -9.51 12.07 -8.34
C PHE A 144 -8.59 11.83 -9.54
N GLN A 145 -7.31 12.20 -9.44
CA GLN A 145 -6.32 11.95 -10.48
C GLN A 145 -6.16 10.45 -10.75
N ASN A 146 -6.18 9.62 -9.71
CA ASN A 146 -6.14 8.18 -9.85
C ASN A 146 -7.39 7.64 -10.54
N ILE A 147 -8.59 8.19 -10.23
CA ILE A 147 -9.85 7.80 -10.89
C ILE A 147 -9.78 8.10 -12.38
N VAL A 148 -9.37 9.32 -12.74
CA VAL A 148 -9.26 9.74 -14.14
C VAL A 148 -8.19 8.91 -14.86
N ARG A 149 -7.02 8.72 -14.25
CA ARG A 149 -5.94 7.91 -14.82
C ARG A 149 -6.38 6.48 -15.05
N TYR A 150 -7.09 5.87 -14.10
CA TYR A 150 -7.66 4.54 -14.26
C TYR A 150 -8.63 4.50 -15.44
N LYS A 151 -9.61 5.41 -15.50
CA LYS A 151 -10.58 5.46 -16.60
C LYS A 151 -9.88 5.59 -17.96
N LEU A 152 -8.90 6.47 -18.09
CA LEU A 152 -8.13 6.63 -19.33
C LEU A 152 -7.39 5.33 -19.72
N LEU A 153 -6.77 4.66 -18.75
CA LEU A 153 -6.03 3.41 -18.99
C LEU A 153 -6.95 2.19 -19.24
N SER A 154 -8.21 2.28 -18.86
CA SER A 154 -9.22 1.25 -19.12
C SER A 154 -9.90 1.43 -20.48
N ILE A 155 -9.98 2.66 -21.01
CA ILE A 155 -10.59 2.97 -22.31
C ILE A 155 -9.75 2.45 -23.48
N ASP A 156 -8.41 2.45 -23.38
CA ASP A 156 -7.54 1.92 -24.44
C ASP A 156 -7.75 0.41 -24.71
N ASN A 157 -8.45 -0.30 -23.84
CA ASN A 157 -8.74 -1.73 -23.99
C ASN A 157 -10.10 -2.03 -24.65
N THR A 158 -10.98 -1.04 -24.86
CA THR A 158 -12.34 -1.31 -25.38
C THR A 158 -12.52 -1.03 -26.88
N SER A 159 -11.59 -0.32 -27.54
CA SER A 159 -11.89 0.25 -28.86
C SER A 159 -11.57 -0.63 -30.07
N ILE A 160 -10.82 -1.73 -29.96
CA ILE A 160 -10.67 -2.73 -31.05
C ILE A 160 -10.30 -4.08 -30.42
N PHE A 161 -11.23 -5.02 -30.26
CA PHE A 161 -10.90 -6.36 -29.73
C PHE A 161 -11.43 -7.49 -30.62
N ASN A 162 -10.51 -8.14 -31.32
CA ASN A 162 -10.68 -9.45 -31.95
C ASN A 162 -10.50 -10.55 -30.88
N GLY A 163 -11.43 -10.67 -29.93
CA GLY A 163 -11.39 -11.73 -28.92
C GLY A 163 -10.15 -11.74 -28.00
N TYR A 164 -10.18 -12.61 -27.00
CA TYR A 164 -9.00 -12.92 -26.18
C TYR A 164 -8.26 -14.11 -26.80
N LEU A 165 -6.94 -14.20 -26.57
CA LEU A 165 -6.15 -15.34 -27.04
C LEU A 165 -6.36 -16.61 -26.21
N ASN A 166 -6.88 -16.47 -24.99
CA ASN A 166 -7.20 -17.59 -24.12
C ASN A 166 -8.72 -17.71 -23.97
N ASP A 167 -9.21 -18.94 -24.12
CA ASP A 167 -10.62 -19.28 -23.94
C ASP A 167 -10.96 -19.54 -22.47
N THR A 168 -10.02 -20.10 -21.70
CA THR A 168 -10.12 -20.36 -20.26
C THR A 168 -9.11 -19.54 -19.46
N ASP A 169 -9.39 -19.26 -18.20
CA ASP A 169 -8.42 -18.70 -17.25
C ASP A 169 -7.45 -19.77 -16.74
N VAL A 170 -6.17 -19.42 -16.61
CA VAL A 170 -5.12 -20.38 -16.24
C VAL A 170 -5.16 -20.78 -14.77
N PHE A 171 -5.77 -19.96 -13.91
CA PHE A 171 -5.79 -20.18 -12.47
C PHE A 171 -7.08 -20.84 -12.01
N SER A 172 -8.23 -20.34 -12.45
CA SER A 172 -9.55 -20.87 -12.09
C SER A 172 -10.02 -21.98 -13.03
N LEU A 173 -9.42 -22.12 -14.21
CA LEU A 173 -9.86 -23.00 -15.30
C LEU A 173 -11.27 -22.69 -15.82
N GLN A 174 -11.86 -21.58 -15.38
CA GLN A 174 -13.16 -21.12 -15.83
C GLN A 174 -13.06 -20.56 -17.25
N ASP A 175 -14.09 -20.78 -18.07
CA ASP A 175 -14.21 -20.11 -19.36
C ASP A 175 -14.26 -18.59 -19.18
N VAL A 176 -13.46 -17.87 -19.98
CA VAL A 176 -13.31 -16.42 -19.91
C VAL A 176 -14.64 -15.70 -20.12
N SER A 177 -15.53 -16.26 -20.95
CA SER A 177 -16.88 -15.72 -21.18
C SER A 177 -17.78 -15.79 -19.94
N GLU A 178 -17.48 -16.67 -18.99
CA GLU A 178 -18.27 -16.85 -17.77
C GLU A 178 -17.76 -16.02 -16.59
N ILE A 179 -16.55 -15.47 -16.70
CA ILE A 179 -15.98 -14.59 -15.67
C ILE A 179 -16.78 -13.29 -15.63
N HIS A 180 -17.29 -12.96 -14.44
CA HIS A 180 -18.10 -11.76 -14.26
C HIS A 180 -17.33 -10.49 -14.69
N PRO A 181 -17.92 -9.54 -15.47
CA PRO A 181 -17.19 -8.39 -16.02
C PRO A 181 -16.43 -7.53 -15.01
N ARG A 182 -16.92 -7.43 -13.76
CA ARG A 182 -16.21 -6.71 -12.68
C ARG A 182 -14.91 -7.41 -12.24
N LYS A 183 -14.85 -8.73 -12.36
CA LYS A 183 -13.69 -9.57 -12.02
C LYS A 183 -12.79 -9.85 -13.22
N LEU A 184 -13.24 -9.55 -14.43
CA LEU A 184 -12.44 -9.73 -15.63
C LEU A 184 -11.31 -8.69 -15.70
N PHE A 185 -10.07 -9.14 -15.77
CA PHE A 185 -8.90 -8.29 -15.99
C PHE A 185 -8.20 -8.68 -17.28
N THR A 186 -7.83 -7.69 -18.11
CA THR A 186 -7.27 -7.95 -19.44
C THR A 186 -5.86 -7.42 -19.55
N VAL A 187 -4.90 -8.24 -19.97
CA VAL A 187 -3.51 -7.82 -20.22
C VAL A 187 -3.22 -7.91 -21.72
N LYS A 188 -2.73 -6.82 -22.31
CA LYS A 188 -2.26 -6.82 -23.69
C LYS A 188 -0.73 -6.87 -23.70
N ASP A 189 -0.21 -7.86 -24.37
CA ASP A 189 1.20 -8.14 -24.55
C ASP A 189 1.58 -8.15 -26.04
N ILE A 190 2.83 -8.44 -26.39
CA ILE A 190 3.33 -8.46 -27.78
C ILE A 190 2.52 -9.44 -28.64
N LYS A 191 2.12 -10.59 -28.07
CA LYS A 191 1.38 -11.64 -28.78
C LYS A 191 -0.09 -11.30 -29.01
N GLY A 192 -0.66 -10.47 -28.15
CA GLY A 192 -2.08 -10.14 -28.16
C GLY A 192 -2.61 -9.98 -26.74
N ALA A 193 -3.91 -10.18 -26.57
CA ALA A 193 -4.57 -9.91 -25.32
C ALA A 193 -5.06 -11.17 -24.61
N TYR A 194 -4.83 -11.19 -23.31
CA TYR A 194 -5.21 -12.25 -22.39
C TYR A 194 -6.19 -11.73 -21.36
N ALA A 195 -7.11 -12.58 -20.94
CA ALA A 195 -8.09 -12.29 -19.90
C ALA A 195 -7.89 -13.22 -18.71
N PHE A 196 -8.08 -12.68 -17.52
CA PHE A 196 -7.88 -13.37 -16.26
C PHE A 196 -9.00 -13.05 -15.27
N ASP A 197 -9.25 -13.98 -14.33
CA ASP A 197 -9.93 -13.59 -13.09
C ASP A 197 -8.95 -12.74 -12.26
N ILE A 198 -9.38 -11.51 -11.96
CA ILE A 198 -8.55 -10.52 -11.26
C ILE A 198 -8.13 -10.96 -9.86
N VAL A 199 -8.96 -11.76 -9.18
CA VAL A 199 -8.69 -12.23 -7.82
C VAL A 199 -7.56 -13.24 -7.85
N GLU A 200 -7.61 -14.18 -8.79
CA GLU A 200 -6.58 -15.21 -8.94
C GLU A 200 -5.27 -14.62 -9.47
N LEU A 201 -5.36 -13.72 -10.45
CA LEU A 201 -4.19 -13.03 -10.97
C LEU A 201 -3.50 -12.17 -9.90
N GLU A 202 -4.26 -11.47 -9.04
CA GLU A 202 -3.66 -10.72 -7.93
C GLU A 202 -2.99 -11.62 -6.92
N TYR A 203 -3.61 -12.74 -6.57
CA TYR A 203 -3.02 -13.73 -5.67
C TYR A 203 -1.67 -14.23 -6.21
N PHE A 204 -1.63 -14.59 -7.49
CA PHE A 204 -0.41 -15.00 -8.18
C PHE A 204 0.66 -13.89 -8.16
N VAL A 205 0.31 -12.67 -8.56
CA VAL A 205 1.24 -11.52 -8.57
C VAL A 205 1.80 -11.27 -7.17
N ARG A 206 0.95 -11.33 -6.14
CA ARG A 206 1.34 -11.13 -4.74
C ARG A 206 2.29 -12.22 -4.25
N LYS A 207 2.06 -13.48 -4.61
CA LYS A 207 2.98 -14.60 -4.30
C LYS A 207 4.34 -14.43 -4.98
N CYS A 208 4.36 -14.07 -6.27
CA CYS A 208 5.63 -13.79 -6.95
C CYS A 208 6.46 -12.73 -6.21
N VAL A 209 5.84 -11.62 -5.80
CA VAL A 209 6.52 -10.55 -5.06
C VAL A 209 7.07 -11.06 -3.72
N ASN A 210 6.28 -11.85 -2.97
CA ASN A 210 6.71 -12.42 -1.70
C ASN A 210 7.91 -13.37 -1.87
N ASP A 211 7.96 -14.11 -2.97
CA ASP A 211 9.04 -15.04 -3.30
C ASP A 211 10.24 -14.35 -3.97
N ASN A 212 10.27 -13.01 -4.04
CA ASN A 212 11.27 -12.20 -4.74
C ASN A 212 11.41 -12.52 -6.25
N VAL A 213 10.31 -12.93 -6.88
CA VAL A 213 10.20 -13.19 -8.32
C VAL A 213 9.42 -12.07 -9.00
N ALA A 214 9.91 -11.58 -10.13
CA ALA A 214 9.20 -10.57 -10.92
C ALA A 214 7.87 -11.16 -11.43
N PRO A 215 6.71 -10.54 -11.16
CA PRO A 215 5.43 -11.03 -11.67
C PRO A 215 5.40 -11.06 -13.20
N TYR A 216 4.80 -12.09 -13.79
CA TYR A 216 4.81 -12.31 -15.23
C TYR A 216 3.48 -12.85 -15.75
N ASN A 217 3.25 -12.73 -17.06
CA ASN A 217 2.10 -13.33 -17.74
C ASN A 217 2.27 -14.87 -17.80
N PRO A 218 1.41 -15.68 -17.17
CA PRO A 218 1.57 -17.14 -17.16
C PRO A 218 1.61 -17.78 -18.56
N TYR A 219 0.96 -17.16 -19.56
CA TYR A 219 0.90 -17.67 -20.93
C TYR A 219 2.16 -17.36 -21.76
N THR A 220 2.78 -16.20 -21.53
CA THR A 220 3.92 -15.74 -22.35
C THR A 220 5.25 -15.76 -21.59
N ARG A 221 5.20 -15.82 -20.26
CA ARG A 221 6.30 -15.63 -19.31
C ARG A 221 6.96 -14.25 -19.38
N GLU A 222 6.33 -13.30 -20.04
CA GLU A 222 6.81 -11.92 -20.09
C GLU A 222 6.48 -11.20 -18.78
N ALA A 223 7.45 -10.45 -18.26
CA ALA A 223 7.29 -9.73 -17.00
C ALA A 223 6.20 -8.64 -17.13
N PHE A 224 5.34 -8.54 -16.12
CA PHE A 224 4.36 -7.47 -16.06
C PHE A 224 5.06 -6.14 -15.78
N SER A 225 4.70 -5.11 -16.56
CA SER A 225 5.14 -3.74 -16.27
C SER A 225 4.45 -3.18 -15.01
N ASP A 226 5.11 -2.24 -14.34
CA ASP A 226 4.55 -1.50 -13.19
C ASP A 226 3.18 -0.88 -13.50
N LYS A 227 2.95 -0.51 -14.76
CA LYS A 227 1.66 0.04 -15.23
C LYS A 227 0.55 -1.01 -15.14
N ILE A 228 0.82 -2.26 -15.50
CA ILE A 228 -0.15 -3.36 -15.44
C ILE A 228 -0.48 -3.67 -13.98
N ILE A 229 0.56 -3.80 -13.14
CA ILE A 229 0.42 -4.09 -11.71
C ILE A 229 -0.35 -2.96 -10.99
N TRP A 230 -0.05 -1.71 -11.32
CA TRP A 230 -0.79 -0.56 -10.79
C TRP A 230 -2.27 -0.62 -11.18
N ARG A 231 -2.58 -0.94 -12.44
CA ARG A 231 -3.97 -1.03 -12.91
C ARG A 231 -4.73 -2.18 -12.26
N LEU A 232 -4.06 -3.33 -12.07
CA LEU A 232 -4.61 -4.48 -11.36
C LEU A 232 -5.08 -4.08 -9.96
N ASN A 233 -4.19 -3.47 -9.17
CA ASN A 233 -4.50 -3.02 -7.82
C ASN A 233 -5.62 -1.96 -7.79
N ARG A 234 -5.63 -1.02 -8.74
CA ARG A 234 -6.67 0.01 -8.82
C ARG A 234 -8.03 -0.54 -9.18
N GLN A 235 -8.11 -1.51 -10.08
CA GLN A 235 -9.39 -2.13 -10.43
C GLN A 235 -9.99 -2.90 -9.24
N ILE A 236 -9.14 -3.57 -8.44
CA ILE A 236 -9.57 -4.24 -7.20
C ILE A 236 -10.15 -3.24 -6.21
N GLU A 237 -9.46 -2.12 -6.00
CA GLU A 237 -9.89 -1.04 -5.10
C GLU A 237 -11.21 -0.40 -5.57
N TYR A 238 -11.32 -0.03 -6.85
CA TYR A 238 -12.52 0.63 -7.37
C TYR A 238 -13.76 -0.27 -7.36
N ASN A 239 -13.57 -1.56 -7.61
CA ASN A 239 -14.67 -2.51 -7.65
C ASN A 239 -14.95 -3.15 -6.27
N ASN A 240 -14.24 -2.74 -5.21
CA ASN A 240 -14.31 -3.32 -3.86
C ASN A 240 -14.19 -4.86 -3.88
N ILE A 241 -13.24 -5.37 -4.67
CA ILE A 241 -13.05 -6.81 -4.84
C ILE A 241 -12.28 -7.35 -3.64
N ILE A 242 -12.85 -8.35 -2.99
CA ILE A 242 -12.20 -9.04 -1.87
C ILE A 242 -11.05 -9.88 -2.41
N LYS A 243 -9.84 -9.63 -1.90
CA LYS A 243 -8.63 -10.38 -2.25
C LYS A 243 -8.68 -11.79 -1.68
N LYS A 244 -8.04 -12.74 -2.36
CA LYS A 244 -7.91 -14.11 -1.88
C LYS A 244 -6.98 -14.17 -0.66
N SER A 245 -7.43 -14.82 0.40
CA SER A 245 -6.64 -15.07 1.61
C SER A 245 -5.48 -16.02 1.32
N ASP A 246 -4.38 -15.87 2.04
CA ASP A 246 -3.28 -16.86 2.04
C ASP A 246 -3.63 -18.13 2.82
N GLU A 247 -4.69 -18.09 3.63
CA GLU A 247 -5.16 -19.26 4.37
C GLU A 247 -5.78 -20.26 3.40
N CYS A 248 -5.21 -21.46 3.34
CA CYS A 248 -5.84 -22.58 2.69
C CYS A 248 -7.05 -23.01 3.52
N LEU A 249 -8.23 -22.60 3.10
CA LEU A 249 -9.48 -23.04 3.69
C LEU A 249 -9.82 -24.41 3.11
N TRP A 250 -9.34 -25.47 3.75
CA TRP A 250 -9.71 -26.82 3.39
C TRP A 250 -11.21 -27.03 3.61
N THR A 251 -11.90 -27.47 2.56
CA THR A 251 -13.32 -27.82 2.61
C THR A 251 -13.54 -29.32 2.88
N THR A 252 -12.54 -30.15 2.59
CA THR A 252 -12.55 -31.59 2.88
C THR A 252 -11.20 -32.06 3.45
N ASP A 253 -11.20 -33.16 4.20
CA ASP A 253 -9.98 -33.84 4.67
C ASP A 253 -9.03 -34.21 3.53
N MET A 254 -9.58 -34.57 2.37
CA MET A 254 -8.77 -34.94 1.21
C MET A 254 -7.99 -33.75 0.65
N ASN A 255 -8.56 -32.54 0.69
CA ASN A 255 -7.83 -31.32 0.32
C ASN A 255 -6.64 -31.11 1.27
N ALA A 256 -6.85 -31.30 2.58
CA ALA A 256 -5.79 -31.19 3.58
C ALA A 256 -4.67 -32.21 3.36
N TYR A 257 -5.03 -33.47 3.11
CA TYR A 257 -4.06 -34.53 2.80
C TYR A 257 -3.32 -34.27 1.50
N THR A 258 -3.99 -33.71 0.48
CA THR A 258 -3.35 -33.38 -0.80
C THR A 258 -2.28 -32.31 -0.63
N ASP A 259 -2.59 -31.23 0.08
CA ASP A 259 -1.62 -30.16 0.34
C ASP A 259 -0.44 -30.67 1.18
N LEU A 260 -0.71 -31.47 2.20
CA LEU A 260 0.35 -32.12 2.98
C LEU A 260 1.22 -33.02 2.09
N SER A 261 0.60 -33.79 1.21
CA SER A 261 1.30 -34.71 0.29
C SER A 261 2.24 -33.97 -0.65
N ILE A 262 1.80 -32.82 -1.19
CA ILE A 262 2.63 -31.95 -2.03
C ILE A 262 3.87 -31.46 -1.27
N GLU A 263 3.71 -31.06 -0.01
CA GLU A 263 4.82 -30.58 0.82
C GLU A 263 5.82 -31.69 1.18
N ILE A 264 5.33 -32.90 1.46
CA ILE A 264 6.16 -34.08 1.69
C ILE A 264 6.96 -34.45 0.42
N GLU A 265 6.31 -34.43 -0.75
CA GLU A 265 6.96 -34.68 -2.04
C GLU A 265 8.02 -33.62 -2.38
N ARG A 266 7.73 -32.35 -2.08
CA ARG A 266 8.69 -31.24 -2.25
C ARG A 266 9.97 -31.46 -1.45
N ARG A 267 9.92 -32.24 -0.37
CA ARG A 267 11.10 -32.64 0.44
C ARG A 267 11.71 -33.99 0.05
N GLY A 268 11.27 -34.58 -1.06
CA GLY A 268 11.85 -35.79 -1.65
C GLY A 268 11.28 -37.10 -1.15
N PHE A 269 10.15 -37.09 -0.43
CA PHE A 269 9.49 -38.31 0.02
C PHE A 269 8.26 -38.61 -0.83
N TYR A 270 8.27 -39.75 -1.51
CA TYR A 270 7.10 -40.23 -2.23
C TYR A 270 5.96 -40.55 -1.25
N ASN A 271 4.75 -40.12 -1.59
CA ASN A 271 3.55 -40.50 -0.84
C ASN A 271 2.30 -40.51 -1.73
N ASN A 272 1.16 -40.86 -1.13
CA ASN A 272 -0.15 -40.68 -1.75
C ASN A 272 -1.14 -40.16 -0.70
N PRO A 273 -1.93 -39.10 -0.99
CA PRO A 273 -2.92 -38.55 -0.06
C PRO A 273 -3.93 -39.59 0.48
N GLU A 274 -4.29 -40.61 -0.31
CA GLU A 274 -5.21 -41.67 0.12
C GLU A 274 -4.64 -42.55 1.24
N TRP A 275 -3.32 -42.56 1.45
CA TRP A 275 -2.70 -43.29 2.56
C TRP A 275 -3.06 -42.67 3.91
N PHE A 276 -3.14 -41.34 3.99
CA PHE A 276 -3.58 -40.64 5.19
C PHE A 276 -5.04 -40.93 5.51
N LYS A 277 -5.90 -41.01 4.49
CA LYS A 277 -7.34 -41.31 4.64
C LYS A 277 -7.60 -42.69 5.26
N LYS A 278 -6.68 -43.65 5.08
CA LYS A 278 -6.76 -44.99 5.71
C LYS A 278 -6.35 -44.98 7.18
N MET A 279 -5.68 -43.93 7.65
CA MET A 279 -5.22 -43.83 9.04
C MET A 279 -6.34 -43.30 9.94
N SER A 280 -6.48 -43.89 11.12
CA SER A 280 -7.42 -43.40 12.13
C SER A 280 -6.82 -42.25 12.94
N GLN A 281 -7.67 -41.51 13.66
CA GLN A 281 -7.22 -40.49 14.62
C GLN A 281 -6.21 -41.06 15.65
N LYS A 282 -6.39 -42.32 16.06
CA LYS A 282 -5.46 -43.00 16.98
C LYS A 282 -4.09 -43.21 16.33
N ASP A 283 -4.04 -43.51 15.03
CA ASP A 283 -2.79 -43.68 14.30
C ASP A 283 -2.04 -42.36 14.14
N PHE A 284 -2.76 -41.25 13.91
CA PHE A 284 -2.19 -39.90 13.90
C PHE A 284 -1.62 -39.51 15.27
N LEU A 285 -2.35 -39.73 16.36
CA LEU A 285 -1.86 -39.49 17.72
C LEU A 285 -0.63 -40.34 18.04
N LYS A 286 -0.62 -41.61 17.62
CA LYS A 286 0.54 -42.49 17.75
C LYS A 286 1.73 -41.99 16.93
N CYS A 287 1.49 -41.48 15.72
CA CYS A 287 2.53 -40.89 14.86
C CYS A 287 3.16 -39.66 15.53
N ILE A 288 2.36 -38.76 16.11
CA ILE A 288 2.85 -37.59 16.85
C ILE A 288 3.69 -38.03 18.05
N LYS A 289 3.24 -39.03 18.80
CA LYS A 289 3.98 -39.57 19.95
C LYS A 289 5.34 -40.14 19.54
N LEU A 290 5.38 -40.91 18.46
CA LEU A 290 6.63 -41.46 17.92
C LEU A 290 7.55 -40.38 17.37
N PHE A 291 7.00 -39.35 16.71
CA PHE A 291 7.79 -38.21 16.22
C PHE A 291 8.48 -37.47 17.37
N ARG A 292 7.77 -37.23 18.48
CA ARG A 292 8.34 -36.62 19.69
C ARG A 292 9.43 -37.49 20.32
N ASP A 293 9.25 -38.81 20.31
CA ASP A 293 10.26 -39.76 20.80
C ASP A 293 11.54 -39.73 19.94
N PHE A 294 11.38 -39.82 18.61
CA PHE A 294 12.49 -39.82 17.66
C PHE A 294 13.25 -38.50 17.60
N SER A 295 12.59 -37.41 17.95
CA SER A 295 13.14 -36.05 17.86
C SER A 295 13.51 -35.45 19.22
N ILE A 296 13.55 -36.27 20.28
CA ILE A 296 13.76 -35.79 21.66
C ILE A 296 15.03 -34.97 21.86
N ASN A 297 16.09 -35.30 21.11
CA ASN A 297 17.39 -34.62 21.18
C ASN A 297 17.45 -33.31 20.37
N ILE A 298 16.36 -32.95 19.67
CA ILE A 298 16.26 -31.76 18.82
C ILE A 298 15.26 -30.81 19.47
N GLU A 299 15.74 -29.69 20.02
CA GLU A 299 14.92 -28.76 20.80
C GLU A 299 13.81 -28.13 19.96
N GLU A 300 14.08 -27.86 18.69
CA GLU A 300 13.14 -27.29 17.71
C GLU A 300 11.91 -28.18 17.52
N SER A 301 12.02 -29.49 17.72
CA SER A 301 10.91 -30.44 17.57
C SER A 301 9.72 -30.13 18.50
N LYS A 302 9.97 -29.50 19.66
CA LYS A 302 8.96 -29.16 20.67
C LYS A 302 7.98 -28.08 20.20
N ARG A 303 8.30 -27.36 19.11
CA ARG A 303 7.45 -26.31 18.53
C ARG A 303 6.33 -26.84 17.64
N TYR A 304 6.40 -28.11 17.26
CA TYR A 304 5.43 -28.75 16.37
C TYR A 304 4.44 -29.61 17.15
N PHE A 305 3.21 -29.69 16.63
CA PHE A 305 2.11 -30.48 17.18
C PHE A 305 1.69 -30.01 18.58
N VAL A 306 1.75 -28.70 18.86
CA VAL A 306 1.39 -28.10 20.16
C VAL A 306 -0.13 -27.87 20.27
N ASN A 307 -0.73 -27.37 19.19
CA ASN A 307 -2.13 -26.93 19.15
C ASN A 307 -3.01 -27.90 18.35
N ILE A 308 -3.14 -29.15 18.82
CA ILE A 308 -4.00 -30.14 18.16
C ILE A 308 -5.27 -30.30 19.00
N CYS A 309 -6.43 -29.92 18.45
CA CYS A 309 -7.72 -30.14 19.12
C CYS A 309 -8.05 -31.63 19.22
N ALA A 310 -7.90 -32.22 20.40
CA ALA A 310 -8.21 -33.63 20.67
C ALA A 310 -9.64 -33.85 21.24
N THR A 311 -10.59 -32.97 20.98
CA THR A 311 -11.94 -33.10 21.55
C THR A 311 -12.74 -34.19 20.83
N THR A 312 -13.37 -35.07 21.62
CA THR A 312 -14.03 -36.32 21.21
C THR A 312 -15.52 -36.19 20.87
N THR A 313 -16.06 -34.97 20.76
CA THR A 313 -17.49 -34.76 20.49
C THR A 313 -17.78 -34.43 19.03
N GLN A 314 -18.30 -35.45 18.32
CA GLN A 314 -18.99 -35.47 17.01
C GLN A 314 -18.34 -34.77 15.79
N GLN A 315 -18.31 -35.50 14.66
CA GLN A 315 -17.91 -35.21 13.25
C GLN A 315 -17.25 -33.87 12.85
N GLN A 316 -17.68 -32.72 13.37
CA GLN A 316 -16.97 -31.45 13.19
C GLN A 316 -15.62 -31.41 13.95
N ALA A 317 -15.51 -32.12 15.07
CA ALA A 317 -14.26 -32.21 15.83
C ALA A 317 -13.19 -33.07 15.15
N SER A 318 -13.58 -34.11 14.39
CA SER A 318 -12.63 -34.95 13.64
C SER A 318 -12.04 -34.20 12.43
N GLN A 319 -12.84 -33.38 11.76
CA GLN A 319 -12.36 -32.54 10.65
C GLN A 319 -11.41 -31.45 11.16
N ALA A 320 -11.73 -30.83 12.31
CA ALA A 320 -10.84 -29.89 12.98
C ALA A 320 -9.49 -30.55 13.36
N PHE A 321 -9.51 -31.76 13.90
CA PHE A 321 -8.29 -32.51 14.21
C PHE A 321 -7.44 -32.79 12.97
N THR A 322 -8.05 -33.28 11.88
CA THR A 322 -7.34 -33.56 10.62
C THR A 322 -6.67 -32.30 10.10
N TYR A 323 -7.37 -31.17 10.17
CA TYR A 323 -6.85 -29.90 9.71
C TYR A 323 -5.71 -29.39 10.59
N ASP A 324 -5.84 -29.46 11.91
CA ASP A 324 -4.76 -29.07 12.83
C ASP A 324 -3.52 -29.94 12.62
N PHE A 325 -3.72 -31.26 12.46
CA PHE A 325 -2.65 -32.20 12.15
C PHE A 325 -1.92 -31.83 10.84
N CYS A 326 -2.67 -31.64 9.75
CA CYS A 326 -2.08 -31.33 8.45
C CYS A 326 -1.39 -29.95 8.47
N LYS A 327 -1.97 -28.95 9.14
CA LYS A 327 -1.35 -27.62 9.29
C LYS A 327 -0.02 -27.69 10.03
N GLU A 328 0.05 -28.41 11.13
CA GLU A 328 1.29 -28.56 11.91
C GLU A 328 2.35 -29.35 11.12
N CYS A 329 1.94 -30.36 10.35
CA CYS A 329 2.86 -31.07 9.45
C CYS A 329 3.39 -30.15 8.35
N ILE A 330 2.51 -29.44 7.64
CA ILE A 330 2.89 -28.49 6.57
C ILE A 330 3.82 -27.41 7.11
N LYS A 331 3.53 -26.89 8.31
CA LYS A 331 4.39 -25.93 8.99
C LYS A 331 5.79 -26.51 9.23
N MET A 332 5.87 -27.72 9.78
CA MET A 332 7.14 -28.42 9.98
C MET A 332 7.90 -28.62 8.66
N PHE A 333 7.24 -29.13 7.62
CA PHE A 333 7.86 -29.34 6.30
C PHE A 333 8.25 -28.03 5.60
N ASN A 334 7.61 -26.89 5.90
CA ASN A 334 8.01 -25.59 5.38
C ASN A 334 9.22 -25.02 6.14
N GLU A 335 9.23 -25.14 7.47
CA GLU A 335 10.25 -24.53 8.34
C GLU A 335 11.55 -25.35 8.43
N CYS A 336 11.53 -26.66 8.12
CA CYS A 336 12.74 -27.48 8.17
C CYS A 336 13.74 -27.05 7.08
N ASN A 337 14.77 -26.29 7.40
CA ASN A 337 15.90 -26.07 6.51
C ASN A 337 16.80 -27.33 6.43
N ASP A 338 17.94 -27.26 5.73
CA ASP A 338 18.86 -28.40 5.60
C ASP A 338 19.30 -28.97 6.96
N ASP A 339 19.50 -28.10 7.97
CA ASP A 339 19.91 -28.49 9.33
C ASP A 339 18.79 -29.23 10.09
N LEU A 340 17.52 -28.94 9.78
CA LEU A 340 16.34 -29.52 10.43
C LEU A 340 15.68 -30.63 9.60
N TYR A 341 16.25 -31.01 8.46
CA TYR A 341 15.71 -32.06 7.58
C TYR A 341 15.54 -33.42 8.30
N ILE A 342 16.32 -33.66 9.35
CA ILE A 342 16.19 -34.83 10.21
C ILE A 342 14.81 -34.92 10.90
N LEU A 343 14.12 -33.80 11.15
CA LEU A 343 12.75 -33.80 11.67
C LEU A 343 11.76 -34.35 10.65
N CYS A 344 11.89 -33.99 9.37
CA CYS A 344 11.12 -34.60 8.29
C CYS A 344 11.37 -36.11 8.21
N CYS A 345 12.65 -36.52 8.33
CA CYS A 345 13.04 -37.94 8.34
C CYS A 345 12.40 -38.71 9.51
N ASN A 346 12.47 -38.16 10.72
CA ASN A 346 11.86 -38.76 11.91
C ASN A 346 10.34 -38.84 11.79
N PHE A 347 9.69 -37.83 11.22
CA PHE A 347 8.25 -37.85 10.97
C PHE A 347 7.85 -38.93 9.96
N MET A 348 8.60 -39.07 8.86
CA MET A 348 8.35 -40.14 7.88
C MET A 348 8.52 -41.53 8.49
N LYS A 349 9.51 -41.71 9.38
CA LYS A 349 9.67 -42.93 10.19
C LYS A 349 8.48 -43.19 11.11
N SER A 350 7.96 -42.15 11.75
CA SER A 350 6.75 -42.27 12.59
C SER A 350 5.51 -42.66 11.78
N LEU A 351 5.33 -42.09 10.57
CA LEU A 351 4.26 -42.48 9.66
C LEU A 351 4.38 -43.95 9.23
N ALA A 352 5.59 -44.40 8.88
CA ALA A 352 5.85 -45.79 8.52
C ALA A 352 5.51 -46.77 9.65
N LEU A 353 5.70 -46.41 10.92
CA LEU A 353 5.31 -47.24 12.06
C LEU A 353 3.80 -47.26 12.34
N CYS A 354 3.05 -46.33 11.76
CA CYS A 354 1.60 -46.22 11.92
C CYS A 354 0.81 -46.65 10.68
N SER A 355 1.45 -46.83 9.52
CA SER A 355 0.78 -47.19 8.28
C SER A 355 1.66 -48.07 7.40
N ASN A 356 1.10 -49.22 6.99
CA ASN A 356 1.75 -50.15 6.08
C ASN A 356 2.02 -49.52 4.70
N ASP A 357 1.15 -48.62 4.23
CA ASP A 357 1.35 -47.94 2.95
C ASP A 357 2.61 -47.06 3.00
N PHE A 358 2.81 -46.30 4.09
CA PHE A 358 4.02 -45.52 4.28
C PHE A 358 5.25 -46.40 4.52
N TYR A 359 5.12 -47.49 5.29
CA TYR A 359 6.21 -48.43 5.55
C TYR A 359 6.76 -49.05 4.26
N ASN A 360 5.89 -49.53 3.38
CA ASN A 360 6.29 -50.20 2.15
C ASN A 360 6.94 -49.26 1.12
N ASN A 361 6.81 -47.93 1.31
CA ASN A 361 7.30 -46.92 0.39
C ASN A 361 8.36 -45.99 1.01
N ILE A 362 8.88 -46.34 2.21
CA ILE A 362 9.96 -45.57 2.82
C ILE A 362 11.27 -45.80 2.04
N PRO A 363 12.09 -44.76 1.78
CA PRO A 363 13.38 -44.96 1.13
C PRO A 363 14.32 -45.84 1.96
N ASP A 364 15.05 -46.75 1.30
CA ASP A 364 15.99 -47.68 1.96
C ASP A 364 17.05 -46.96 2.82
N TRP A 365 17.54 -45.82 2.33
CA TRP A 365 18.51 -44.99 3.05
C TRP A 365 17.94 -44.45 4.37
N LEU A 366 16.63 -44.18 4.42
CA LEU A 366 15.97 -43.70 5.62
C LEU A 366 15.68 -44.86 6.59
N ALA A 367 15.28 -46.01 6.06
CA ALA A 367 15.02 -47.21 6.86
C ALA A 367 16.26 -47.73 7.62
N THR A 368 17.45 -47.49 7.07
CA THR A 368 18.74 -47.92 7.63
C THR A 368 19.40 -46.86 8.51
N TYR A 369 18.97 -45.61 8.43
CA TYR A 369 19.53 -44.52 9.23
C TYR A 369 19.19 -44.69 10.71
N GLU A 370 20.18 -44.50 11.60
CA GLU A 370 19.97 -44.63 13.05
C GLU A 370 19.06 -43.51 13.58
N THR A 371 18.10 -43.88 14.43
CA THR A 371 17.21 -42.91 15.09
C THR A 371 17.28 -43.11 16.59
N THR A 372 17.65 -42.05 17.30
CA THR A 372 17.62 -42.04 18.76
C THR A 372 16.18 -42.12 19.25
N SER A 373 15.88 -43.07 20.14
CA SER A 373 14.56 -43.25 20.77
C SER A 373 14.75 -43.34 22.28
N TYR A 374 13.82 -42.77 23.06
CA TYR A 374 13.81 -42.91 24.52
C TYR A 374 13.25 -44.28 24.94
N ILE A 375 12.30 -44.81 24.17
CA ILE A 375 11.59 -46.07 24.48
C ILE A 375 12.44 -47.30 24.14
N SER A 376 13.41 -47.16 23.23
CA SER A 376 14.28 -48.27 22.83
C SER A 376 15.74 -47.82 22.83
N ASN A 377 16.56 -48.43 23.69
CA ASN A 377 18.03 -48.37 23.62
C ASN A 377 18.59 -49.04 22.34
N LEU A 378 17.79 -49.15 21.27
CA LEU A 378 18.11 -49.79 20.00
C LEU A 378 18.41 -48.69 18.97
N SER A 379 19.60 -48.74 18.37
CA SER A 379 20.06 -47.70 17.43
C SER A 379 19.45 -47.82 16.02
N ASN A 380 18.92 -48.99 15.64
CA ASN A 380 18.45 -49.25 14.27
C ASN A 380 16.92 -49.30 14.14
N PHE A 381 16.35 -48.52 13.21
CA PHE A 381 14.91 -48.47 12.94
C PHE A 381 14.31 -49.86 12.64
N THR A 382 14.99 -50.70 11.85
CA THR A 382 14.58 -52.10 11.57
C THR A 382 14.49 -52.97 12.84
N SER A 383 15.35 -52.70 13.84
CA SER A 383 15.35 -53.42 15.11
C SER A 383 14.21 -52.96 16.02
N ILE A 384 13.83 -51.68 15.98
CA ILE A 384 12.63 -51.14 16.64
C ILE A 384 11.37 -51.78 16.07
N ILE A 385 11.29 -51.93 14.74
CA ILE A 385 10.18 -52.62 14.07
C ILE A 385 10.08 -54.08 14.52
N SER A 386 11.21 -54.78 14.53
CA SER A 386 11.25 -56.19 14.96
C SER A 386 10.80 -56.36 16.42
N SER A 387 11.15 -55.42 17.30
CA SER A 387 10.71 -55.41 18.70
C SER A 387 9.20 -55.09 18.85
N LEU A 388 8.66 -54.17 18.05
CA LEU A 388 7.25 -53.79 18.08
C LEU A 388 6.34 -54.88 17.50
N ILE A 389 6.78 -55.57 16.44
CA ILE A 389 6.07 -56.70 15.83
C ILE A 389 6.05 -57.90 16.79
N ASN A 390 7.17 -58.18 17.48
CA ASN A 390 7.23 -59.28 18.45
C ASN A 390 6.37 -59.04 19.70
N ASN A 391 6.24 -57.80 20.16
CA ASN A 391 5.41 -57.48 21.34
C ASN A 391 3.91 -57.56 21.08
N ASN A 392 3.44 -57.43 19.83
CA ASN A 392 2.02 -57.60 19.49
C ASN A 392 1.56 -59.08 19.50
N ASN A 393 2.48 -60.05 19.58
CA ASN A 393 2.17 -61.47 19.67
C ASN A 393 2.13 -62.03 21.11
N ILE A 394 2.41 -61.22 22.13
CA ILE A 394 2.37 -61.64 23.54
C ILE A 394 1.23 -60.89 24.25
N ASN A 395 0.00 -61.33 23.98
CA ASN A 395 -1.07 -61.17 24.96
C ASN A 395 -0.75 -62.10 26.14
N ASN A 396 -0.65 -61.53 27.35
CA ASN A 396 -0.29 -62.14 28.64
C ASN A 396 1.20 -62.18 29.00
N ILE A 397 1.73 -61.08 29.53
CA ILE A 397 2.68 -61.16 30.66
C ILE A 397 2.26 -60.12 31.71
N ASN A 398 1.88 -60.64 32.89
CA ASN A 398 1.79 -59.90 34.14
C ASN A 398 3.12 -59.17 34.40
N ILE A 399 3.12 -57.84 34.38
CA ILE A 399 4.19 -57.06 34.98
C ILE A 399 3.88 -56.92 36.47
N PRO A 400 4.78 -57.33 37.39
CA PRO A 400 4.55 -57.20 38.81
C PRO A 400 4.54 -55.72 39.19
N SER A 401 3.47 -55.33 39.87
CA SER A 401 3.37 -54.09 40.63
C SER A 401 4.54 -53.96 41.59
N ASN A 402 5.45 -53.01 41.35
CA ASN A 402 5.98 -52.10 42.36
C ASN A 402 6.92 -51.05 41.76
N ASN A 403 6.60 -49.79 42.06
CA ASN A 403 7.41 -48.56 42.00
C ASN A 403 7.94 -48.07 40.64
N LEU A 404 7.03 -47.51 39.85
CA LEU A 404 7.28 -46.30 39.05
C LEU A 404 6.10 -45.35 39.27
N THR A 405 6.25 -44.38 40.18
CA THR A 405 5.35 -43.23 40.30
C THR A 405 5.55 -42.32 39.09
N TYR A 406 4.77 -42.56 38.04
CA TYR A 406 4.51 -41.60 36.99
C TYR A 406 3.30 -40.77 37.41
N GLU A 407 3.48 -39.46 37.58
CA GLU A 407 2.35 -38.54 37.66
C GLU A 407 1.58 -38.62 36.34
N GLU A 408 0.32 -39.02 36.48
CA GLU A 408 -0.70 -39.03 35.46
C GLU A 408 -0.92 -37.57 35.00
N TYR A 409 -0.32 -37.19 33.88
CA TYR A 409 -0.66 -35.92 33.22
C TYR A 409 -2.07 -36.03 32.66
N ASP A 410 -3.03 -35.63 33.50
CA ASP A 410 -4.41 -35.37 33.13
C ASP A 410 -4.45 -34.19 32.15
N TYR A 411 -4.78 -34.50 30.90
CA TYR A 411 -4.94 -33.53 29.80
C TYR A 411 -6.09 -32.53 30.04
N ALA A 412 -6.88 -32.68 31.12
CA ALA A 412 -7.86 -31.69 31.54
C ALA A 412 -7.23 -30.42 32.18
N SER A 413 -5.97 -30.47 32.63
CA SER A 413 -5.35 -29.36 33.39
C SER A 413 -4.68 -28.26 32.55
N LEU A 414 -4.54 -28.46 31.23
CA LEU A 414 -3.99 -27.45 30.30
C LEU A 414 -5.05 -26.47 29.76
N ALA A 415 -6.34 -26.70 30.00
CA ALA A 415 -7.42 -25.77 29.67
C ALA A 415 -7.62 -24.65 30.70
N THR A 416 -6.99 -24.75 31.89
CA THR A 416 -7.15 -23.78 32.99
C THR A 416 -5.95 -22.87 33.23
N LEU A 417 -4.87 -23.00 32.45
CA LEU A 417 -3.73 -22.08 32.46
C LEU A 417 -3.75 -21.03 31.32
N SER A 418 -4.76 -21.07 30.45
CA SER A 418 -5.00 -20.05 29.42
C SER A 418 -6.00 -18.97 29.84
N THR A 419 -6.49 -18.96 31.09
CA THR A 419 -7.44 -17.95 31.60
C THR A 419 -6.88 -17.02 32.67
N SER A 420 -5.58 -17.04 32.94
CA SER A 420 -4.93 -16.12 33.88
C SER A 420 -3.63 -15.53 33.33
N ASN A 421 -3.70 -14.92 32.15
CA ASN A 421 -2.87 -13.77 31.76
C ASN A 421 -3.36 -13.21 30.41
N ASN A 422 -4.33 -12.28 30.48
CA ASN A 422 -4.56 -11.13 29.58
C ASN A 422 -6.04 -10.72 29.55
N TYR A 423 -6.47 -9.90 30.51
CA TYR A 423 -7.58 -8.95 30.32
C TYR A 423 -7.25 -7.65 31.04
N ALA A 424 -6.30 -6.89 30.49
CA ALA A 424 -6.12 -5.47 30.79
C ALA A 424 -5.24 -4.78 29.74
N ALA A 425 -5.64 -4.78 28.45
CA ALA A 425 -5.30 -3.75 27.46
C ALA A 425 -5.73 -4.18 26.04
N SER A 426 -6.94 -3.81 25.62
CA SER A 426 -7.31 -3.57 24.20
C SER A 426 -8.81 -3.30 23.97
N ALA A 427 -9.66 -3.35 25.01
CA ALA A 427 -11.10 -3.10 24.88
C ALA A 427 -11.50 -1.60 24.94
N ALA A 428 -10.68 -0.67 24.42
CA ALA A 428 -10.96 0.77 24.46
C ALA A 428 -10.94 1.50 23.11
N THR A 429 -10.95 0.78 21.96
CA THR A 429 -10.87 1.48 20.65
C THR A 429 -11.77 0.90 19.55
N ALA A 430 -12.85 0.20 19.92
CA ALA A 430 -13.82 -0.32 18.96
C ALA A 430 -15.29 0.05 19.25
N ALA A 431 -15.54 0.93 20.22
CA ALA A 431 -16.90 1.32 20.64
C ALA A 431 -17.36 2.72 20.19
N THR A 432 -16.66 3.37 19.25
CA THR A 432 -16.99 4.74 18.81
C THR A 432 -17.20 4.89 17.30
N ALA A 433 -17.44 3.80 16.56
CA ALA A 433 -17.64 3.86 15.10
C ALA A 433 -18.93 3.19 14.59
N ALA A 434 -19.83 2.76 15.48
CA ALA A 434 -21.05 2.02 15.10
C ALA A 434 -22.37 2.79 15.34
N THR A 435 -22.32 4.12 15.49
CA THR A 435 -23.53 4.93 15.77
C THR A 435 -23.62 6.19 14.91
N ALA A 436 -23.55 6.06 13.58
CA ALA A 436 -23.88 7.16 12.67
C ALA A 436 -24.33 6.72 11.26
N ALA A 437 -24.98 5.55 11.13
CA ALA A 437 -25.46 5.06 9.84
C ALA A 437 -26.87 4.44 9.93
N THR A 438 -27.82 5.19 10.48
CA THR A 438 -29.25 4.97 10.22
C THR A 438 -30.02 6.19 10.71
N ALA A 439 -30.28 7.16 9.84
CA ALA A 439 -31.53 7.92 9.84
C ALA A 439 -31.65 8.78 8.57
N TYR A 440 -32.86 8.79 8.02
CA TYR A 440 -33.45 9.75 7.07
C TYR A 440 -33.16 9.61 5.58
N ASN A 441 -34.05 8.84 4.94
CA ASN A 441 -34.71 9.24 3.71
C ASN A 441 -36.16 9.64 4.03
N SER A 442 -36.69 10.57 3.23
CA SER A 442 -38.11 10.96 3.03
C SER A 442 -38.71 12.14 3.80
N VAL A 443 -39.70 12.75 3.12
CA VAL A 443 -40.43 14.01 3.33
C VAL A 443 -39.69 15.20 2.70
N GLY A 444 -40.13 15.81 1.59
CA GLY A 444 -41.48 16.00 1.08
C GLY A 444 -41.80 17.49 1.11
N ASP A 445 -42.13 18.04 -0.05
CA ASP A 445 -42.71 19.35 -0.40
C ASP A 445 -43.12 20.31 0.75
N ASP A 446 -42.71 21.59 0.65
CA ASP A 446 -43.65 22.73 0.49
C ASP A 446 -42.98 24.12 0.67
N LEU A 447 -43.55 25.10 -0.07
CA LEU A 447 -43.53 26.58 0.10
C LEU A 447 -42.26 27.35 -0.38
N MET A 448 -42.23 28.01 -1.54
CA MET A 448 -42.91 29.26 -2.00
C MET A 448 -42.74 30.50 -1.10
N ASN A 449 -42.33 31.60 -1.74
CA ASN A 449 -42.49 33.03 -1.38
C ASN A 449 -41.55 33.57 -0.27
N ASP A 450 -41.04 34.82 -0.29
CA ASP A 450 -40.99 35.93 -1.24
C ASP A 450 -40.10 37.03 -0.62
N VAL A 451 -39.64 37.99 -1.44
CA VAL A 451 -39.64 39.45 -1.15
C VAL A 451 -38.64 40.07 -0.12
N SER A 452 -37.63 40.73 -0.71
CA SER A 452 -37.27 42.17 -0.59
C SER A 452 -36.69 42.80 0.69
N GLY A 453 -35.87 43.84 0.46
CA GLY A 453 -35.57 44.94 1.38
C GLY A 453 -34.08 45.24 1.50
N SER A 454 -33.47 46.03 0.61
CA SER A 454 -33.40 47.52 0.61
C SER A 454 -32.40 48.12 1.60
N ASP A 455 -31.42 48.82 1.02
CA ASP A 455 -30.85 50.12 1.39
C ASP A 455 -30.41 50.43 2.82
N GLY A 456 -29.18 50.93 2.94
CA GLY A 456 -28.66 51.53 4.18
C GLY A 456 -27.26 52.11 4.02
N SER A 457 -27.17 53.28 3.39
CA SER A 457 -26.00 54.17 3.31
C SER A 457 -25.64 54.84 4.64
N GLY A 458 -24.35 55.11 4.88
CA GLY A 458 -23.81 56.07 5.87
C GLY A 458 -22.33 55.78 6.12
N VAL A 459 -21.37 56.48 5.51
CA VAL A 459 -20.80 57.79 5.86
C VAL A 459 -20.35 57.88 7.32
N GLY A 460 -19.04 58.04 7.52
CA GLY A 460 -18.43 58.39 8.81
C GLY A 460 -16.91 58.29 8.73
N ASP A 461 -16.27 59.43 8.51
CA ASP A 461 -14.84 59.68 8.64
C ASP A 461 -14.30 59.19 10.01
N ASP A 462 -13.04 58.74 10.06
CA ASP A 462 -12.06 59.36 10.96
C ASP A 462 -10.62 58.90 10.71
N ASN A 463 -9.75 59.90 10.65
CA ASN A 463 -8.30 59.80 10.76
C ASN A 463 -7.92 59.18 12.12
N SER A 464 -6.98 58.25 12.13
CA SER A 464 -5.90 58.33 13.12
C SER A 464 -4.63 57.60 12.67
N ILE A 465 -3.59 58.42 12.60
CA ILE A 465 -2.18 58.06 12.65
C ILE A 465 -1.95 57.24 13.92
N LEU A 466 -1.33 56.06 13.82
CA LEU A 466 -0.40 55.61 14.86
C LEU A 466 0.67 54.69 14.27
N ASN A 467 1.87 55.17 14.49
CA ASN A 467 3.16 54.68 14.09
C ASN A 467 3.69 53.85 15.28
N THR A 468 3.91 52.55 15.13
CA THR A 468 4.74 51.79 16.09
C THR A 468 5.60 50.76 15.35
N ASN A 469 6.88 51.09 15.25
CA ASN A 469 7.96 50.12 15.11
C ASN A 469 7.96 49.21 16.35
N ILE A 470 7.96 47.90 16.13
CA ILE A 470 8.49 46.94 17.10
C ILE A 470 9.38 45.96 16.31
N GLU A 471 10.69 46.12 16.49
CA GLU A 471 11.69 45.08 16.27
C GLU A 471 11.51 44.00 17.34
N ILE A 472 11.85 42.74 17.04
CA ILE A 472 12.73 41.86 17.86
C ILE A 472 12.72 40.40 17.31
N SER A 473 13.92 40.01 16.85
CA SER A 473 14.69 38.76 17.07
C SER A 473 14.19 37.36 16.65
N ASP A 474 15.00 36.72 15.78
CA ASP A 474 15.77 35.47 16.01
C ASP A 474 15.08 34.25 16.67
N ILE A 475 14.81 33.12 15.98
CA ILE A 475 15.64 31.91 15.67
C ILE A 475 14.67 30.68 15.85
N PRO A 476 14.82 29.43 15.30
CA PRO A 476 15.90 28.82 14.51
C PRO A 476 15.49 28.13 13.18
N THR A 477 16.53 27.86 12.40
CA THR A 477 16.68 26.85 11.36
C THR A 477 16.41 25.40 11.81
N SER A 478 15.65 24.63 11.03
CA SER A 478 15.95 23.22 10.70
C SER A 478 14.94 22.64 9.70
N GLY A 479 15.42 21.83 8.75
CA GLY A 479 14.63 20.73 8.18
C GLY A 479 14.18 20.88 6.72
N THR A 480 15.13 20.76 5.79
CA THR A 480 14.90 20.47 4.38
C THR A 480 13.96 19.28 4.18
N SER A 481 12.81 19.52 3.58
CA SER A 481 11.99 18.48 2.93
C SER A 481 11.72 18.90 1.48
N ALA A 482 12.14 18.04 0.56
CA ALA A 482 12.06 18.25 -0.88
C ALA A 482 10.60 18.36 -1.33
N ILE A 483 10.19 19.56 -1.73
CA ILE A 483 8.88 19.81 -2.32
C ILE A 483 8.97 19.41 -3.79
N SER A 484 8.23 18.36 -4.15
CA SER A 484 8.04 17.89 -5.51
C SER A 484 7.46 19.00 -6.39
N THR A 485 8.16 19.29 -7.47
CA THR A 485 7.76 20.25 -8.51
C THR A 485 6.47 19.78 -9.19
N ILE A 486 5.41 20.57 -9.07
CA ILE A 486 4.14 20.35 -9.78
C ILE A 486 4.36 20.58 -11.27
N ASN A 487 4.16 19.52 -12.06
CA ASN A 487 4.26 19.52 -13.51
C ASN A 487 3.01 20.20 -14.14
N PRO A 488 3.16 21.18 -15.05
CA PRO A 488 2.05 21.94 -15.65
C PRO A 488 1.08 21.13 -16.55
N SER A 489 1.32 19.82 -16.75
CA SER A 489 0.36 18.90 -17.39
C SER A 489 -0.94 18.70 -16.58
N ASN A 490 -0.98 19.12 -15.31
CA ASN A 490 -2.14 18.95 -14.42
C ASN A 490 -3.31 19.93 -14.66
N ASN A 491 -3.18 20.93 -15.53
CA ASN A 491 -4.27 21.88 -15.80
C ASN A 491 -5.48 21.29 -16.54
N PHE A 492 -5.31 20.17 -17.26
CA PHE A 492 -6.43 19.51 -17.94
C PHE A 492 -7.39 18.81 -16.95
N LEU A 493 -6.85 18.32 -15.83
CA LEU A 493 -7.63 17.71 -14.74
C LEU A 493 -8.44 18.74 -13.93
N LEU A 494 -7.98 20.00 -13.90
CA LEU A 494 -8.67 21.07 -13.18
C LEU A 494 -10.02 21.42 -13.81
N TYR A 495 -10.13 21.31 -15.14
CA TYR A 495 -11.37 21.61 -15.88
C TYR A 495 -12.49 20.61 -15.54
N TYR A 496 -12.16 19.32 -15.45
CA TYR A 496 -13.12 18.27 -15.08
C TYR A 496 -13.50 18.28 -13.60
N TYR A 497 -12.64 18.77 -12.71
CA TYR A 497 -12.94 18.84 -11.28
C TYR A 497 -13.99 19.91 -10.95
N VAL A 498 -14.05 20.99 -11.72
CA VAL A 498 -15.04 22.08 -11.55
C VAL A 498 -16.43 21.67 -12.07
N GLU A 499 -16.53 20.75 -13.03
CA GLU A 499 -17.83 20.20 -13.47
C GLU A 499 -18.36 19.06 -12.57
N TYR A 500 -17.51 18.46 -11.73
CA TYR A 500 -17.89 17.35 -10.86
C TYR A 500 -18.36 17.78 -9.46
N MET A 501 -18.02 19.01 -9.03
CA MET A 501 -18.56 19.65 -7.82
C MET A 501 -19.79 20.46 -8.19
#